data_AF-A0A2C9DC50-F1
#
_entry.id   AF-A0A2C9DC50-F1
#
_cell.length_a   1.000
_cell.length_b   1.000
_cell.length_c   1.000
_cell.angle_alpha   90.00
_cell.angle_beta   90.00
_cell.angle_gamma   90.00
#
_symmetry.space_group_name_H-M   'P 1'
#
loop_
_entity.id
_entity.type
_entity.pdbx_description
1 polymer ?
#
loop_
_entity_poly.entity_id
_entity_poly.type
_entity_poly.pdbx_seq_one_letter_code
_entity_poly.pdbx_strand_id
1 'polypeptide(L)'
;MPRSPTSLQALLTLALIAFVPTGRGLASEIHSLSELAPPQAVEALEQIPDPGRRLLALRSYLRTGSDLAARWSWTEEEIEAFQGSDDQRALLAEVAAIADHFARANPGFEIYANTRVRSLDVQISNWNSNESVGAAAAEILSAAKEEFGSDDKSFADVDPDDLRAWLVGFTGKTWANIAAPGLTAHGQGHAIDFQVMKDGHIIAGADSGEIEQVWRAEKWDEKLKASIDAAGPSFHGPLASPDEPWHYDYDPALPETEMTTVANGPILPRPRPPHQE
;
A
#
# COMPACT_ATOMS: atom_id res chain seq x y z
N MET A 1 -13.12 -78.58 -35.14
CA MET A 1 -14.03 -78.29 -36.27
C MET A 1 -15.41 -77.93 -35.70
N PRO A 2 -16.16 -77.02 -36.36
CA PRO A 2 -16.54 -75.67 -35.90
C PRO A 2 -17.86 -75.65 -35.10
N ARG A 3 -18.22 -74.61 -34.33
CA ARG A 3 -18.75 -73.31 -34.79
C ARG A 3 -18.69 -72.25 -33.66
N SER A 4 -18.24 -71.04 -34.01
CA SER A 4 -18.57 -69.75 -33.36
C SER A 4 -19.90 -69.21 -33.96
N PRO A 5 -20.40 -68.01 -33.61
CA PRO A 5 -20.54 -67.32 -32.32
C PRO A 5 -22.00 -66.85 -32.09
N THR A 6 -22.34 -66.32 -30.90
CA THR A 6 -23.45 -65.35 -30.80
C THR A 6 -23.19 -64.36 -29.68
N SER A 7 -23.24 -63.09 -30.06
CA SER A 7 -23.02 -61.89 -29.28
C SER A 7 -23.96 -61.77 -28.08
N LEU A 8 -23.47 -61.15 -27.01
CA LEU A 8 -24.22 -60.11 -26.30
C LEU A 8 -23.21 -59.16 -25.65
N GLN A 9 -23.10 -57.96 -26.22
CA GLN A 9 -22.46 -56.82 -25.57
C GLN A 9 -23.36 -56.39 -24.41
N ALA A 10 -22.84 -56.43 -23.18
CA ALA A 10 -23.41 -55.67 -22.07
C ALA A 10 -22.58 -54.39 -21.93
N LEU A 11 -23.13 -53.28 -22.43
CA LEU A 11 -22.66 -51.94 -22.11
C LEU A 11 -22.88 -51.71 -20.61
N LEU A 12 -21.80 -51.65 -19.84
CA LEU A 12 -21.82 -51.12 -18.49
C LEU A 12 -21.64 -49.59 -18.58
N THR A 13 -22.75 -48.86 -18.59
CA THR A 13 -22.73 -47.40 -18.50
C THR A 13 -22.42 -47.01 -17.07
N LEU A 14 -21.15 -46.74 -16.77
CA LEU A 14 -20.74 -46.16 -15.50
C LEU A 14 -21.13 -44.68 -15.51
N ALA A 15 -22.26 -44.35 -14.88
CA ALA A 15 -22.65 -42.96 -14.63
C ALA A 15 -21.71 -42.38 -13.57
N LEU A 16 -20.69 -41.65 -14.02
CA LEU A 16 -19.88 -40.79 -13.16
C LEU A 16 -20.78 -39.63 -12.72
N ILE A 17 -21.36 -39.72 -11.52
CA ILE A 17 -21.93 -38.53 -10.86
C ILE A 17 -20.72 -37.68 -10.46
N ALA A 18 -20.38 -36.73 -11.33
CA ALA A 18 -19.49 -35.65 -10.94
C ALA A 18 -20.21 -34.86 -9.85
N PHE A 19 -19.78 -35.06 -8.61
CA PHE A 19 -20.12 -34.17 -7.51
C PHE A 19 -19.42 -32.85 -7.83
N VAL A 20 -20.12 -31.93 -8.49
CA VAL A 20 -19.68 -30.55 -8.59
C VAL A 20 -19.93 -29.96 -7.20
N PRO A 21 -18.90 -29.64 -6.40
CA PRO A 21 -19.13 -28.92 -5.16
C PRO A 21 -19.74 -27.58 -5.54
N THR A 22 -21.02 -27.41 -5.23
CA THR A 22 -21.73 -26.14 -5.37
C THR A 22 -20.97 -25.08 -4.57
N GLY A 23 -20.43 -24.07 -5.26
CA GLY A 23 -19.68 -22.94 -4.71
C GLY A 23 -20.50 -21.99 -3.82
N ARG A 24 -21.22 -22.54 -2.83
CA ARG A 24 -22.03 -21.82 -1.85
C ARG A 24 -21.23 -21.38 -0.61
N GLY A 25 -20.07 -22.00 -0.33
CA GLY A 25 -19.20 -21.64 0.80
C GLY A 25 -18.58 -20.25 0.63
N LEU A 26 -17.78 -20.07 -0.42
CA LEU A 26 -17.03 -18.83 -0.69
C LEU A 26 -17.92 -17.58 -0.85
N ALA A 27 -19.05 -17.67 -1.54
CA ALA A 27 -19.93 -16.52 -1.79
C ALA A 27 -20.63 -16.02 -0.51
N SER A 28 -20.94 -16.92 0.43
CA SER A 28 -21.49 -16.54 1.74
C SER A 28 -20.42 -15.93 2.64
N GLU A 29 -19.19 -16.49 2.63
CA GLU A 29 -18.03 -15.94 3.34
C GLU A 29 -17.66 -14.54 2.84
N ILE A 30 -17.87 -14.24 1.56
CA ILE A 30 -17.59 -12.93 0.96
C ILE A 30 -18.55 -11.84 1.48
N HIS A 31 -19.80 -12.18 1.79
CA HIS A 31 -20.81 -11.18 2.14
C HIS A 31 -20.66 -10.65 3.59
N SER A 32 -20.23 -11.46 4.56
CA SER A 32 -20.02 -10.98 5.93
C SER A 32 -18.70 -10.22 6.12
N LEU A 33 -17.69 -10.55 5.33
CA LEU A 33 -16.41 -9.84 5.37
C LEU A 33 -16.52 -8.43 4.75
N SER A 34 -17.39 -8.24 3.75
CA SER A 34 -17.63 -6.91 3.18
C SER A 34 -18.44 -5.99 4.10
N GLU A 35 -19.28 -6.53 4.99
CA GLU A 35 -19.96 -5.75 6.04
C GLU A 35 -18.97 -5.19 7.08
N LEU A 36 -17.85 -5.87 7.30
CA LEU A 36 -16.77 -5.40 8.17
C LEU A 36 -15.80 -4.44 7.48
N ALA A 37 -15.65 -4.59 6.17
CA ALA A 37 -14.69 -3.85 5.38
C ALA A 37 -15.08 -2.37 5.29
N PRO A 38 -14.11 -1.46 5.46
CA PRO A 38 -14.29 -0.06 5.06
C PRO A 38 -14.68 0.01 3.57
N PRO A 39 -15.57 0.95 3.16
CA PRO A 39 -16.13 0.95 1.80
C PRO A 39 -15.09 0.88 0.68
N GLN A 40 -14.00 1.63 0.80
CA GLN A 40 -12.89 1.65 -0.18
C GLN A 40 -12.13 0.32 -0.31
N ALA A 41 -12.19 -0.55 0.71
CA ALA A 41 -11.50 -1.83 0.74
C ALA A 41 -12.35 -3.01 0.23
N VAL A 42 -13.66 -2.82 0.03
CA VAL A 42 -14.57 -3.89 -0.38
C VAL A 42 -14.12 -4.49 -1.72
N GLU A 43 -13.91 -3.65 -2.73
CA GLU A 43 -13.49 -4.10 -4.06
C GLU A 43 -12.12 -4.79 -4.03
N ALA A 44 -11.16 -4.26 -3.26
CA ALA A 44 -9.85 -4.90 -3.10
C ALA A 44 -9.95 -6.30 -2.45
N LEU A 45 -10.86 -6.48 -1.48
CA LEU A 45 -11.08 -7.78 -0.82
C LEU A 45 -11.76 -8.79 -1.74
N GLU A 46 -12.65 -8.35 -2.63
CA GLU A 46 -13.30 -9.21 -3.63
C GLU A 46 -12.28 -9.79 -4.62
N GLN A 47 -11.22 -9.04 -4.94
CA GLN A 47 -10.13 -9.46 -5.82
C GLN A 47 -9.08 -10.38 -5.14
N ILE A 48 -9.20 -10.65 -3.84
CA ILE A 48 -8.33 -11.58 -3.11
C ILE A 48 -9.08 -12.92 -2.96
N PRO A 49 -8.82 -13.94 -3.80
CA PRO A 49 -9.64 -15.16 -3.82
C PRO A 49 -9.39 -16.08 -2.62
N ASP A 50 -8.16 -16.10 -2.09
CA ASP A 50 -7.79 -16.94 -0.95
C ASP A 50 -8.38 -16.39 0.37
N PRO A 51 -9.19 -17.16 1.12
CA PRO A 51 -9.81 -16.68 2.36
C PRO A 51 -8.82 -16.23 3.43
N GLY A 52 -7.67 -16.91 3.57
CA GLY A 52 -6.66 -16.53 4.55
C GLY A 52 -5.99 -15.20 4.21
N ARG A 53 -5.66 -14.99 2.93
CA ARG A 53 -5.10 -13.73 2.42
C ARG A 53 -6.11 -12.59 2.57
N ARG A 54 -7.40 -12.87 2.36
CA ARG A 54 -8.48 -11.89 2.53
C ARG A 54 -8.66 -11.50 3.99
N LEU A 55 -8.69 -12.46 4.92
CA LEU A 55 -8.73 -12.19 6.37
C LEU A 55 -7.52 -11.38 6.84
N LEU A 56 -6.33 -11.70 6.34
CA LEU A 56 -5.11 -10.98 6.66
C LEU A 56 -5.14 -9.51 6.18
N ALA A 57 -5.66 -9.27 4.97
CA ALA A 57 -5.86 -7.92 4.43
C ALA A 57 -6.93 -7.16 5.24
N LEU A 58 -8.10 -7.76 5.49
CA LEU A 58 -9.17 -7.16 6.28
C LEU A 58 -8.69 -6.78 7.68
N ARG A 59 -7.93 -7.65 8.35
CA ARG A 59 -7.27 -7.34 9.63
C ARG A 59 -6.43 -6.07 9.54
N SER A 60 -5.65 -5.91 8.47
CA SER A 60 -4.77 -4.74 8.28
C SER A 60 -5.60 -3.46 8.10
N TYR A 61 -6.71 -3.52 7.36
CA TYR A 61 -7.63 -2.40 7.19
C TYR A 61 -8.32 -2.03 8.50
N LEU A 62 -8.82 -3.02 9.24
CA LEU A 62 -9.47 -2.81 10.54
C LEU A 62 -8.52 -2.19 11.57
N ARG A 63 -7.25 -2.62 11.58
CA ARG A 63 -6.21 -2.03 12.45
C ARG A 63 -5.82 -0.61 12.07
N THR A 64 -5.92 -0.26 10.79
CA THR A 64 -5.66 1.11 10.31
C THR A 64 -6.82 2.04 10.67
N GLY A 65 -8.06 1.53 10.69
CA GLY A 65 -9.21 2.28 11.17
C GLY A 65 -9.51 3.52 10.32
N SER A 66 -9.71 4.66 10.98
CA SER A 66 -10.06 5.93 10.32
C SER A 66 -9.00 6.44 9.35
N ASP A 67 -7.75 6.05 9.53
CA ASP A 67 -6.63 6.55 8.72
C ASP A 67 -6.51 5.82 7.38
N LEU A 68 -7.35 4.82 7.13
CA LEU A 68 -7.29 4.01 5.92
C LEU A 68 -7.47 4.84 4.65
N ALA A 69 -8.41 5.80 4.66
CA ALA A 69 -8.69 6.62 3.48
C ALA A 69 -7.47 7.48 3.09
N ALA A 70 -6.78 8.04 4.08
CA ALA A 70 -5.59 8.85 3.86
C ALA A 70 -4.42 8.03 3.30
N ARG A 71 -4.39 6.71 3.51
CA ARG A 71 -3.32 5.81 3.06
C ARG A 71 -3.67 5.02 1.81
N TRP A 72 -4.91 5.14 1.32
CA TRP A 72 -5.43 4.30 0.26
C TRP A 72 -4.72 4.56 -1.06
N SER A 73 -4.10 3.52 -1.62
CA SER A 73 -3.43 3.60 -2.93
C SER A 73 -4.40 4.01 -4.04
N TRP A 74 -3.90 4.79 -4.99
CA TRP A 74 -4.64 5.20 -6.17
C TRP A 74 -5.01 4.04 -7.09
N THR A 75 -6.16 4.18 -7.77
CA THR A 75 -6.56 3.33 -8.89
C THR A 75 -5.72 3.62 -10.14
N GLU A 76 -5.84 2.80 -11.18
CA GLU A 76 -5.16 3.06 -12.45
C GLU A 76 -5.66 4.37 -13.08
N GLU A 77 -6.96 4.67 -12.98
CA GLU A 77 -7.53 5.93 -13.48
C GLU A 77 -6.99 7.16 -12.75
N GLU A 78 -6.83 7.08 -11.43
CA GLU A 78 -6.21 8.14 -10.63
C GLU A 78 -4.73 8.33 -10.99
N ILE A 79 -4.01 7.24 -11.26
CA ILE A 79 -2.63 7.29 -11.75
C ILE A 79 -2.55 7.91 -13.14
N GLU A 80 -3.45 7.54 -14.06
CA GLU A 80 -3.53 8.14 -15.39
C GLU A 80 -3.85 9.65 -15.31
N ALA A 81 -4.74 10.05 -14.40
CA ALA A 81 -5.05 11.46 -14.17
C ALA A 81 -3.85 12.23 -13.58
N PHE A 82 -3.06 11.60 -12.71
CA PHE A 82 -1.83 12.17 -12.18
C PHE A 82 -0.74 12.28 -13.25
N GLN A 83 -0.67 11.33 -14.19
CA GLN A 83 0.32 11.35 -15.27
C GLN A 83 0.15 12.58 -16.17
N GLY A 84 1.18 13.41 -16.25
CA GLY A 84 1.15 14.66 -17.00
C GLY A 84 0.36 15.78 -16.32
N SER A 85 -0.06 15.63 -15.06
CA SER A 85 -0.64 16.71 -14.25
C SER A 85 0.41 17.77 -13.87
N ASP A 86 -0.05 18.93 -13.37
CA ASP A 86 0.84 19.92 -12.76
C ASP A 86 1.50 19.38 -11.48
N ASP A 87 0.78 18.58 -10.70
CA ASP A 87 1.29 17.98 -9.47
C ASP A 87 2.44 17.00 -9.76
N GLN A 88 2.30 16.14 -10.79
CA GLN A 88 3.39 15.27 -11.20
C GLN A 88 4.59 16.08 -11.71
N ARG A 89 4.36 17.16 -12.47
CA ARG A 89 5.46 18.03 -12.91
C ARG A 89 6.19 18.66 -11.73
N ALA A 90 5.47 19.12 -10.72
CA ALA A 90 6.04 19.69 -9.50
C ALA A 90 6.89 18.64 -8.75
N LEU A 91 6.34 17.45 -8.51
CA LEU A 91 7.08 16.33 -7.91
C LEU A 91 8.37 16.01 -8.67
N LEU A 92 8.29 15.87 -10.00
CA LEU A 92 9.46 15.55 -10.83
C LEU A 92 10.51 16.67 -10.82
N ALA A 93 10.07 17.94 -10.77
CA ALA A 93 10.98 19.07 -10.68
C ALA A 93 11.73 19.10 -9.35
N GLU A 94 11.06 18.79 -8.24
CA GLU A 94 11.70 18.72 -6.92
C GLU A 94 12.65 17.52 -6.81
N VAL A 95 12.26 16.34 -7.31
CA VAL A 95 13.15 15.18 -7.39
C VAL A 95 14.40 15.50 -8.21
N ALA A 96 14.26 16.24 -9.32
CA ALA A 96 15.40 16.70 -10.11
C ALA A 96 16.29 17.68 -9.34
N ALA A 97 15.70 18.61 -8.58
CA ALA A 97 16.46 19.56 -7.75
C ALA A 97 17.27 18.84 -6.66
N ILE A 98 16.69 17.80 -6.03
CA ILE A 98 17.40 16.94 -5.06
C ILE A 98 18.57 16.24 -5.75
N ALA A 99 18.34 15.62 -6.91
CA ALA A 99 19.38 14.92 -7.66
C ALA A 99 20.54 15.86 -8.08
N ASP A 100 20.22 17.05 -8.57
CA ASP A 100 21.20 18.07 -8.95
C ASP A 100 22.02 18.57 -7.76
N HIS A 101 21.37 18.80 -6.61
CA HIS A 101 22.09 19.15 -5.39
C HIS A 101 23.01 18.02 -4.94
N PHE A 102 22.50 16.78 -4.90
CA PHE A 102 23.25 15.62 -4.45
C PHE A 102 24.49 15.37 -5.31
N ALA A 103 24.36 15.38 -6.64
CA ALA A 103 25.47 15.15 -7.56
C ALA A 103 26.55 16.24 -7.47
N ARG A 104 26.15 17.50 -7.24
CA ARG A 104 27.11 18.60 -7.00
C ARG A 104 27.85 18.45 -5.68
N ALA A 105 27.17 18.01 -4.62
CA ALA A 105 27.75 17.79 -3.30
C ALA A 105 28.59 16.50 -3.22
N ASN A 106 28.31 15.52 -4.07
CA ASN A 106 28.94 14.19 -4.07
C ASN A 106 29.42 13.81 -5.48
N PRO A 107 30.53 14.38 -5.97
CA PRO A 107 31.01 14.13 -7.34
C PRO A 107 31.23 12.63 -7.62
N GLY A 108 30.70 12.15 -8.74
CA GLY A 108 30.77 10.75 -9.15
C GLY A 108 29.65 9.87 -8.60
N PHE A 109 28.68 10.45 -7.91
CA PHE A 109 27.49 9.77 -7.41
C PHE A 109 26.21 10.46 -7.90
N GLU A 110 25.15 9.69 -8.01
CA GLU A 110 23.83 10.12 -8.49
C GLU A 110 22.75 9.61 -7.55
N ILE A 111 21.59 10.27 -7.57
CA ILE A 111 20.38 9.78 -6.91
C ILE A 111 19.44 9.20 -7.95
N TYR A 112 18.90 8.03 -7.66
CA TYR A 112 17.81 7.41 -8.38
C TYR A 112 16.55 7.38 -7.52
N ALA A 113 15.44 7.80 -8.08
CA ALA A 113 14.12 7.69 -7.47
C ALA A 113 13.17 7.04 -8.46
N ASN A 114 12.47 5.99 -8.04
CA ASN A 114 11.38 5.44 -8.84
C ASN A 114 10.09 6.21 -8.54
N THR A 115 9.76 7.16 -9.40
CA THR A 115 8.57 8.02 -9.27
C THR A 115 7.30 7.41 -9.86
N ARG A 116 7.36 6.15 -10.31
CA ARG A 116 6.18 5.45 -10.83
C ARG A 116 5.31 4.96 -9.68
N VAL A 117 4.09 5.48 -9.61
CA VAL A 117 3.05 5.01 -8.69
C VAL A 117 2.72 3.56 -9.01
N ARG A 118 2.68 2.71 -7.97
CA ARG A 118 2.26 1.31 -8.10
C ARG A 118 0.76 1.23 -7.86
N SER A 119 -0.01 0.90 -8.89
CA SER A 119 -1.47 0.79 -8.80
C SER A 119 -1.92 -0.25 -7.79
N LEU A 120 -3.13 -0.03 -7.26
CA LEU A 120 -3.80 -0.98 -6.36
C LEU A 120 -3.85 -2.39 -6.95
N ASP A 121 -4.12 -2.53 -8.25
CA ASP A 121 -4.19 -3.83 -8.94
C ASP A 121 -2.86 -4.59 -8.91
N VAL A 122 -1.74 -3.89 -9.12
CA VAL A 122 -0.41 -4.51 -9.01
C VAL A 122 -0.15 -4.93 -7.56
N GLN A 123 -0.58 -4.15 -6.57
CA GLN A 123 -0.46 -4.53 -5.16
C GLN A 123 -1.29 -5.76 -4.83
N ILE A 124 -2.53 -5.86 -5.33
CA ILE A 124 -3.40 -7.04 -5.17
C ILE A 124 -2.75 -8.26 -5.84
N SER A 125 -2.21 -8.12 -7.05
CA SER A 125 -1.52 -9.20 -7.76
C SER A 125 -0.30 -9.72 -6.99
N ASN A 126 0.54 -8.81 -6.47
CA ASN A 126 1.69 -9.16 -5.63
C ASN A 126 1.25 -9.80 -4.32
N TRP A 127 0.19 -9.26 -3.68
CA TRP A 127 -0.39 -9.83 -2.48
C TRP A 127 -0.88 -11.25 -2.68
N ASN A 128 -1.52 -11.55 -3.81
CA ASN A 128 -2.05 -12.88 -4.13
C ASN A 128 -0.95 -13.90 -4.45
N SER A 129 0.21 -13.46 -4.95
CA SER A 129 1.32 -14.34 -5.38
C SER A 129 2.46 -14.48 -4.36
N ASN A 130 2.56 -13.60 -3.37
CA ASN A 130 3.67 -13.59 -2.41
C ASN A 130 3.64 -14.80 -1.43
N GLU A 131 4.79 -15.46 -1.24
CA GLU A 131 4.91 -16.65 -0.38
C GLU A 131 4.78 -16.33 1.11
N SER A 132 5.37 -15.24 1.61
CA SER A 132 5.29 -14.85 3.01
C SER A 132 3.86 -14.48 3.42
N VAL A 133 3.13 -13.81 2.52
CA VAL A 133 1.70 -13.53 2.69
C VAL A 133 0.92 -14.84 2.76
N GLY A 134 1.26 -15.83 1.92
CA GLY A 134 0.64 -17.15 1.95
C GLY A 134 0.85 -17.88 3.29
N ALA A 135 2.06 -17.81 3.85
CA ALA A 135 2.36 -18.43 5.14
C ALA A 135 1.60 -17.75 6.30
N ALA A 136 1.57 -16.41 6.34
CA ALA A 136 0.80 -15.66 7.34
C ALA A 136 -0.72 -15.85 7.17
N ALA A 137 -1.20 -15.93 5.92
CA ALA A 137 -2.59 -16.21 5.58
C ALA A 137 -3.05 -17.58 6.07
N ALA A 138 -2.20 -18.62 5.92
CA ALA A 138 -2.49 -19.95 6.41
C ALA A 138 -2.60 -19.96 7.95
N GLU A 139 -1.73 -19.23 8.64
CA GLU A 139 -1.76 -19.13 10.11
C GLU A 139 -3.04 -18.46 10.62
N ILE A 140 -3.38 -17.27 10.10
CA ILE A 140 -4.59 -16.55 10.54
C ILE A 140 -5.86 -17.33 10.21
N LEU A 141 -5.92 -18.00 9.05
CA LEU A 141 -7.07 -18.84 8.70
C LEU A 141 -7.21 -20.04 9.64
N SER A 142 -6.11 -20.71 9.98
CA SER A 142 -6.12 -21.82 10.94
C SER A 142 -6.63 -21.36 12.30
N ALA A 143 -6.09 -20.24 12.81
CA ALA A 143 -6.48 -19.69 14.10
C ALA A 143 -7.94 -19.23 14.12
N ALA A 144 -8.44 -18.65 13.02
CA ALA A 144 -9.84 -18.23 12.91
C ALA A 144 -10.80 -19.44 12.93
N LYS A 145 -10.43 -20.54 12.27
CA LYS A 145 -11.19 -21.80 12.31
C LYS A 145 -11.17 -22.46 13.69
N GLU A 146 -10.06 -22.37 14.40
CA GLU A 146 -9.95 -22.85 15.78
C GLU A 146 -10.85 -22.06 16.74
N GLU A 147 -10.93 -20.73 16.57
CA GLU A 147 -11.75 -19.86 17.42
C GLU A 147 -13.25 -19.99 17.13
N PHE A 148 -13.65 -19.89 15.86
CA PHE A 148 -15.06 -19.75 15.47
C PHE A 148 -15.71 -21.06 14.97
N GLY A 149 -14.93 -22.13 14.83
CA GLY A 149 -15.39 -23.47 14.42
C GLY A 149 -14.96 -23.87 13.01
N SER A 150 -14.98 -25.18 12.74
CA SER A 150 -14.43 -25.80 11.53
C SER A 150 -15.37 -25.76 10.32
N ASP A 151 -14.79 -26.08 9.14
CA ASP A 151 -15.22 -26.21 7.73
C ASP A 151 -16.72 -26.26 7.33
N ASP A 152 -17.65 -26.50 8.26
CA ASP A 152 -19.10 -26.52 8.02
C ASP A 152 -19.80 -25.19 8.38
N LYS A 153 -19.16 -24.32 9.17
CA LYS A 153 -19.67 -22.97 9.48
C LYS A 153 -18.98 -21.95 8.60
N SER A 154 -19.78 -21.18 7.88
CA SER A 154 -19.28 -20.01 7.15
C SER A 154 -18.90 -18.93 8.17
N PHE A 155 -17.87 -18.13 7.90
CA PHE A 155 -17.64 -16.89 8.65
C PHE A 155 -18.86 -15.94 8.59
N ALA A 156 -19.83 -16.21 7.71
CA ALA A 156 -21.12 -15.53 7.68
C ALA A 156 -22.01 -15.76 8.92
N ASP A 157 -21.78 -16.84 9.67
CA ASP A 157 -22.55 -17.16 10.87
C ASP A 157 -21.91 -16.61 12.15
N VAL A 158 -20.73 -15.99 12.04
CA VAL A 158 -20.02 -15.36 13.15
C VAL A 158 -20.57 -13.95 13.34
N ASP A 159 -20.77 -13.54 14.59
CA ASP A 159 -21.14 -12.17 14.90
C ASP A 159 -20.05 -11.21 14.36
N PRO A 160 -20.40 -10.21 13.53
CA PRO A 160 -19.42 -9.32 12.93
C PRO A 160 -18.54 -8.59 13.97
N ASP A 161 -19.09 -8.21 15.12
CA ASP A 161 -18.34 -7.50 16.15
C ASP A 161 -17.32 -8.42 16.84
N ASP A 162 -17.67 -9.69 17.07
CA ASP A 162 -16.75 -10.70 17.59
C ASP A 162 -15.60 -10.97 16.60
N LEU A 163 -15.93 -11.12 15.30
CA LEU A 163 -14.92 -11.32 14.26
C LEU A 163 -14.00 -10.10 14.13
N ARG A 164 -14.55 -8.89 14.18
CA ARG A 164 -13.78 -7.63 14.17
C ARG A 164 -12.82 -7.57 15.35
N ALA A 165 -13.31 -7.80 16.57
CA ALA A 165 -12.50 -7.76 17.78
C ALA A 165 -11.35 -8.77 17.73
N TRP A 166 -11.64 -9.99 17.27
CA TRP A 166 -10.63 -11.04 17.10
C TRP A 166 -9.59 -10.68 16.04
N LEU A 167 -10.00 -10.20 14.87
CA LEU A 167 -9.06 -9.81 13.80
C LEU A 167 -8.11 -8.69 14.26
N VAL A 168 -8.64 -7.67 14.93
CA VAL A 168 -7.83 -6.56 15.46
C VAL A 168 -6.85 -7.06 16.53
N GLY A 169 -7.29 -7.99 17.39
CA GLY A 169 -6.48 -8.57 18.48
C GLY A 169 -5.50 -9.67 18.05
N PHE A 170 -5.67 -10.28 16.87
CA PHE A 170 -4.86 -11.41 16.43
C PHE A 170 -3.38 -11.02 16.28
N THR A 171 -2.49 -11.80 16.91
CA THR A 171 -1.03 -11.69 16.78
C THR A 171 -0.42 -13.01 16.32
N GLY A 172 -0.18 -13.14 15.02
CA GLY A 172 0.49 -14.30 14.44
C GLY A 172 2.00 -14.32 14.70
N LYS A 173 2.61 -15.48 14.52
CA LYS A 173 4.06 -15.72 14.57
C LYS A 173 4.73 -15.50 13.20
N THR A 174 3.95 -15.60 12.12
CA THR A 174 4.38 -15.41 10.73
C THR A 174 4.00 -14.01 10.24
N TRP A 175 4.92 -13.39 9.50
CA TRP A 175 4.81 -11.99 9.10
C TRP A 175 4.74 -11.92 7.56
N ALA A 176 3.80 -11.15 7.04
CA ALA A 176 3.81 -10.76 5.64
C ALA A 176 4.90 -9.70 5.43
N ASN A 177 5.78 -9.91 4.44
CA ASN A 177 6.86 -8.98 4.12
C ASN A 177 6.45 -7.83 3.19
N ILE A 178 5.16 -7.75 2.84
CA ILE A 178 4.57 -6.65 2.08
C ILE A 178 3.32 -6.14 2.78
N ALA A 179 3.04 -4.85 2.64
CA ALA A 179 1.81 -4.25 3.14
C ALA A 179 0.58 -4.85 2.45
N ALA A 180 -0.57 -4.82 3.15
CA ALA A 180 -1.84 -5.14 2.51
C ALA A 180 -2.09 -4.15 1.35
N PRO A 181 -2.75 -4.59 0.26
CA PRO A 181 -3.05 -3.72 -0.86
C PRO A 181 -3.78 -2.45 -0.42
N GLY A 182 -3.43 -1.31 -1.00
CA GLY A 182 -4.04 -0.05 -0.59
C GLY A 182 -3.45 0.56 0.68
N LEU A 183 -2.46 -0.04 1.34
CA LEU A 183 -1.83 0.52 2.56
C LEU A 183 -0.39 1.01 2.38
N THR A 184 0.04 1.27 1.14
CA THR A 184 1.37 1.81 0.84
C THR A 184 1.29 3.29 0.45
N ALA A 185 2.09 4.13 1.12
CA ALA A 185 2.18 5.56 0.81
C ALA A 185 2.67 5.82 -0.64
N HIS A 186 3.45 4.90 -1.20
CA HIS A 186 3.83 4.95 -2.63
C HIS A 186 2.64 4.84 -3.58
N GLY A 187 1.51 4.31 -3.11
CA GLY A 187 0.30 4.15 -3.89
C GLY A 187 -0.37 5.45 -4.27
N GLN A 188 -0.01 6.57 -3.63
CA GLN A 188 -0.54 7.91 -3.92
C GLN A 188 0.49 8.84 -4.57
N GLY A 189 1.66 8.33 -4.98
CA GLY A 189 2.75 9.21 -5.43
C GLY A 189 3.28 10.19 -4.36
N HIS A 190 2.81 10.06 -3.12
CA HIS A 190 3.16 10.90 -1.97
C HIS A 190 4.27 10.28 -1.12
N ALA A 191 4.95 9.24 -1.61
CA ALA A 191 6.15 8.73 -0.97
C ALA A 191 7.15 8.27 -2.03
N ILE A 192 8.41 8.63 -1.83
CA ILE A 192 9.51 8.38 -2.75
C ILE A 192 10.65 7.71 -2.00
N ASP A 193 11.12 6.60 -2.57
CA ASP A 193 12.36 5.93 -2.14
C ASP A 193 13.52 6.41 -3.02
N PHE A 194 14.52 7.00 -2.39
CA PHE A 194 15.75 7.46 -3.04
C PHE A 194 16.88 6.44 -2.85
N GLN A 195 17.61 6.15 -3.91
CA GLN A 195 18.73 5.22 -3.91
C GLN A 195 19.99 5.92 -4.41
N VAL A 196 21.15 5.51 -3.90
CA VAL A 196 22.43 6.09 -4.33
C VAL A 196 23.01 5.23 -5.43
N MET A 197 23.40 5.88 -6.53
CA MET A 197 24.05 5.27 -7.67
C MET A 197 25.48 5.75 -7.86
N LYS A 198 26.31 4.88 -8.42
CA LYS A 198 27.63 5.20 -8.95
C LYS A 198 27.88 4.38 -10.22
N ASP A 199 28.34 5.05 -11.28
CA ASP A 199 28.68 4.40 -12.55
C ASP A 199 27.56 3.49 -13.09
N GLY A 200 26.30 3.92 -12.94
CA GLY A 200 25.12 3.15 -13.38
C GLY A 200 24.68 2.02 -12.45
N HIS A 201 25.31 1.83 -11.29
CA HIS A 201 24.97 0.77 -10.33
C HIS A 201 24.46 1.36 -9.02
N ILE A 202 23.44 0.73 -8.44
CA ILE A 202 22.98 1.05 -7.08
C ILE A 202 24.05 0.59 -6.10
N ILE A 203 24.52 1.51 -5.26
CA ILE A 203 25.48 1.24 -4.19
C ILE A 203 24.88 1.35 -2.80
N ALA A 204 23.71 1.98 -2.67
CA ALA A 204 22.88 1.98 -1.47
C ALA A 204 21.42 1.89 -1.92
N GLY A 205 20.84 0.70 -1.77
CA GLY A 205 19.47 0.39 -2.21
C GLY A 205 18.43 0.63 -1.12
N ALA A 206 17.16 0.46 -1.47
CA ALA A 206 16.05 0.40 -0.52
C ALA A 206 16.01 -0.98 0.16
N ASP A 207 17.06 -1.31 0.92
CA ASP A 207 17.24 -2.57 1.62
C ASP A 207 17.58 -2.35 3.10
N SER A 208 16.69 -2.82 3.97
CA SER A 208 16.89 -2.79 5.44
C SER A 208 18.16 -3.51 5.91
N GLY A 209 18.63 -4.52 5.18
CA GLY A 209 19.87 -5.23 5.48
C GLY A 209 21.13 -4.40 5.25
N GLU A 210 21.02 -3.31 4.46
CA GLU A 210 22.13 -2.43 4.10
C GLU A 210 22.20 -1.17 4.97
N ILE A 211 21.25 -0.94 5.88
CA ILE A 211 21.17 0.31 6.67
C ILE A 211 22.49 0.61 7.39
N GLU A 212 22.96 -0.29 8.24
CA GLU A 212 24.16 -0.03 9.04
C GLU A 212 25.45 -0.09 8.21
N GLN A 213 25.54 -1.07 7.30
CA GLN A 213 26.79 -1.39 6.60
C GLN A 213 27.05 -0.50 5.39
N VAL A 214 26.01 0.11 4.83
CA VAL A 214 26.09 0.91 3.61
C VAL A 214 25.57 2.31 3.89
N TRP A 215 24.30 2.45 4.29
CA TRP A 215 23.69 3.77 4.46
C TRP A 215 24.40 4.61 5.52
N ARG A 216 24.50 4.10 6.75
CA ARG A 216 25.11 4.83 7.87
C ARG A 216 26.64 4.83 7.79
N ALA A 217 27.26 3.72 7.38
CA ALA A 217 28.72 3.61 7.26
C ALA A 217 29.32 4.64 6.29
N GLU A 218 28.66 4.87 5.16
CA GLU A 218 29.09 5.82 4.12
C GLU A 218 28.36 7.18 4.21
N LYS A 219 27.50 7.35 5.23
CA LYS A 219 26.72 8.55 5.53
C LYS A 219 25.79 8.98 4.39
N TRP A 220 25.26 8.02 3.63
CA TRP A 220 24.35 8.28 2.53
C TRP A 220 23.03 8.88 2.99
N ASP A 221 22.57 8.46 4.17
CA ASP A 221 21.43 9.02 4.88
C ASP A 221 21.60 10.52 5.15
N GLU A 222 22.75 10.93 5.69
CA GLU A 222 23.06 12.34 5.99
C GLU A 222 23.16 13.17 4.71
N LYS A 223 23.83 12.63 3.67
CA LYS A 223 24.01 13.31 2.37
C LYS A 223 22.71 13.48 1.60
N LEU A 224 21.84 12.46 1.66
CA LEU A 224 20.51 12.50 1.07
C LEU A 224 19.63 13.52 1.80
N LYS A 225 19.57 13.45 3.14
CA LYS A 225 18.85 14.40 4.00
C LYS A 225 19.24 15.84 3.68
N ALA A 226 20.54 16.11 3.58
CA ALA A 226 21.05 17.45 3.25
C ALA A 226 20.61 17.94 1.86
N SER A 227 20.44 17.03 0.90
CA SER A 227 19.98 17.38 -0.46
C SER A 227 18.47 17.59 -0.53
N ILE A 228 17.72 16.85 0.28
CA ILE A 228 16.27 17.04 0.46
C ILE A 228 15.99 18.39 1.11
N ASP A 229 16.67 18.70 2.22
CA ASP A 229 16.52 19.98 2.92
C ASP A 229 16.90 21.18 2.03
N ALA A 230 17.82 20.99 1.08
CA ALA A 230 18.23 22.03 0.13
C ALA A 230 17.24 22.24 -1.03
N ALA A 231 16.45 21.23 -1.38
CA ALA A 231 15.51 21.29 -2.49
C ALA A 231 14.22 22.03 -2.13
N GLY A 232 13.74 21.87 -0.89
CA GLY A 232 12.55 22.56 -0.42
C GLY A 232 11.81 21.82 0.70
N PRO A 233 10.69 22.38 1.17
CA PRO A 233 9.96 21.84 2.30
C PRO A 233 8.99 20.71 1.95
N SER A 234 8.76 20.41 0.67
CA SER A 234 7.70 19.46 0.26
C SER A 234 8.00 18.00 0.60
N PHE A 235 9.26 17.66 0.87
CA PHE A 235 9.64 16.31 1.29
C PHE A 235 9.81 16.23 2.81
N HIS A 236 9.25 15.17 3.41
CA HIS A 236 9.28 14.93 4.85
C HIS A 236 9.87 13.55 5.16
N GLY A 237 10.81 13.50 6.09
CA GLY A 237 11.47 12.25 6.46
C GLY A 237 12.93 12.44 6.91
N PRO A 238 13.73 11.35 6.92
CA PRO A 238 13.36 10.01 6.47
C PRO A 238 12.34 9.32 7.38
N LEU A 239 11.73 8.23 6.91
CA LEU A 239 10.84 7.39 7.74
C LEU A 239 11.64 6.73 8.87
N ALA A 240 11.20 6.92 10.11
CA ALA A 240 11.89 6.46 11.31
C ALA A 240 11.36 5.13 11.87
N SER A 241 10.15 4.72 11.48
CA SER A 241 9.55 3.46 11.94
C SER A 241 8.62 2.85 10.87
N PRO A 242 9.07 1.79 10.16
CA PRO A 242 10.41 1.20 10.18
C PRO A 242 11.53 2.20 9.81
N ASP A 243 12.76 1.97 10.28
CA ASP A 243 13.91 2.82 9.89
C ASP A 243 14.21 2.60 8.41
N GLU A 244 13.89 3.60 7.59
CA GLU A 244 14.06 3.57 6.14
C GLU A 244 14.70 4.91 5.70
N PRO A 245 16.04 5.03 5.77
CA PRO A 245 16.75 6.28 5.49
C PRO A 245 16.58 6.82 4.05
N TRP A 246 16.06 5.98 3.14
CA TRP A 246 15.73 6.31 1.75
C TRP A 246 14.32 6.84 1.56
N HIS A 247 13.40 6.64 2.51
CA HIS A 247 11.97 6.86 2.32
C HIS A 247 11.56 8.25 2.80
N TYR A 248 10.91 9.02 1.93
CA TYR A 248 10.40 10.35 2.25
C TYR A 248 8.97 10.51 1.71
N ASP A 249 8.11 11.08 2.55
CA ASP A 249 6.78 11.53 2.13
C ASP A 249 6.91 12.81 1.29
N TYR A 250 6.02 13.00 0.34
CA TYR A 250 5.89 14.19 -0.50
C TYR A 250 4.52 14.82 -0.27
N ASP A 251 4.53 16.05 0.23
CA ASP A 251 3.38 16.93 0.33
C ASP A 251 3.72 18.20 -0.45
N PRO A 252 3.12 18.45 -1.63
CA PRO A 252 3.45 19.62 -2.43
C PRO A 252 3.23 20.88 -1.59
N ALA A 253 4.31 21.55 -1.22
CA ALA A 253 4.20 22.78 -0.46
C ALA A 253 3.34 23.77 -1.24
N LEU A 254 2.28 24.28 -0.60
CA LEU A 254 1.42 25.30 -1.21
C LEU A 254 2.31 26.42 -1.78
N PRO A 255 2.11 26.84 -3.04
CA PRO A 255 2.95 27.87 -3.63
C PRO A 255 2.91 29.14 -2.76
N GLU A 256 4.06 29.77 -2.54
CA GLU A 256 4.30 31.02 -1.80
C GLU A 256 3.55 32.24 -2.38
N THR A 257 2.24 32.13 -2.59
CA THR A 257 1.38 33.17 -3.16
C THR A 257 0.49 33.85 -2.11
N GLU A 258 0.75 33.62 -0.82
CA GLU A 258 0.14 34.38 0.28
C GLU A 258 1.16 35.01 1.26
N MET A 259 2.40 35.24 0.82
CA MET A 259 3.41 35.96 1.64
C MET A 259 3.93 37.25 0.98
N THR A 260 3.15 37.87 0.10
CA THR A 260 3.44 39.24 -0.38
C THR A 260 2.16 40.05 -0.59
N THR A 261 1.52 40.55 0.48
CA THR A 261 0.85 41.87 0.52
C THR A 261 0.29 42.16 1.92
N VAL A 262 1.17 42.50 2.86
CA VAL A 262 0.78 43.40 3.96
C VAL A 262 1.83 44.51 4.09
N ALA A 263 1.99 45.28 3.03
CA ALA A 263 2.61 46.60 3.10
C ALA A 263 1.77 47.56 2.24
N ASN A 264 1.26 48.60 2.91
CA ASN A 264 0.51 49.74 2.37
C ASN A 264 -1.01 49.55 2.16
N GLY A 265 -1.74 49.37 3.26
CA GLY A 265 -3.11 49.88 3.35
C GLY A 265 -3.10 51.41 3.58
N PRO A 266 -4.05 52.18 2.99
CA PRO A 266 -4.07 53.63 3.13
C PRO A 266 -4.34 54.04 4.58
N ILE A 267 -3.59 55.04 5.06
CA ILE A 267 -3.82 55.68 6.36
C ILE A 267 -5.22 56.31 6.33
N LEU A 268 -6.19 55.68 6.97
CA LEU A 268 -7.48 56.31 7.27
C LEU A 268 -7.25 57.47 8.24
N PRO A 269 -7.78 58.68 7.97
CA PRO A 269 -7.62 59.81 8.88
C PRO A 269 -8.35 59.51 10.20
N ARG A 270 -7.65 59.74 11.33
CA ARG A 270 -8.24 59.57 12.67
C ARG A 270 -9.49 60.47 12.82
N PRO A 271 -10.57 59.97 13.43
CA PRO A 271 -11.73 60.81 13.72
C PRO A 271 -11.36 61.90 14.72
N ARG A 272 -11.81 63.12 14.43
CA ARG A 272 -11.62 64.31 15.27
C ARG A 272 -12.47 64.14 16.55
N PRO A 273 -11.93 64.36 17.76
CA PRO A 273 -12.71 64.20 18.98
C PRO A 273 -13.80 65.28 19.07
N PRO A 274 -14.96 64.97 19.68
CA PRO A 274 -16.07 65.92 19.81
C PRO A 274 -15.71 67.05 20.77
N HIS A 275 -15.99 68.28 20.35
CA HIS A 275 -15.94 69.46 21.21
C HIS A 275 -17.00 69.34 22.31
N GLN A 276 -16.58 69.49 23.57
CA GLN A 276 -17.47 69.76 24.69
C GLN A 276 -17.72 71.28 24.74
N GLU A 277 -18.99 71.66 24.76
CA GLU A 277 -19.47 72.88 25.42
C GLU A 277 -19.94 72.53 26.83
#